data_AF-A0A7Y2ZKE4-F1
#
_entry.id   AF-A0A7Y2ZKE4-F1
#
_cell.length_a   1.000
_cell.length_b   1.000
_cell.length_c   1.000
_cell.angle_alpha   90.00
_cell.angle_beta   90.00
_cell.angle_gamma   90.00
#
_symmetry.space_group_name_H-M   'P 1'
#
loop_
_entity.id
_entity.type
_entity.pdbx_description
1 polymer ?
#
loop_
_entity_poly.entity_id
_entity_poly.type
_entity_poly.pdbx_seq_one_letter_code
_entity_poly.pdbx_strand_id
1 'polypeptide(L)'
;NYGLEECRFLRPIYHNDTISVRLTCKQKIDRDTRGAELPAGIVKWYAEVFDGEDELVAIATVLTLVQKKQTTFTEMTDDTIKACLDKLKVDSKPNWGSMSAQMMIEHLEYTYKIASGEIQDFEISTAEDILEKVHATLYNYKKMPKEYDFPLMKKAGEGELKHDNLEMAKVKMLEARQTYLEFFKDNPDAKTKNVVFGELNGFEWYLLERKHLNHHFEQFGLI
;
A
#
# COMPACT_ATOMS: atom_id res chain seq x y z
N ASN A 1 -10.68 -16.09 -9.57
CA ASN A 1 -11.50 -17.27 -9.22
C ASN A 1 -10.57 -18.41 -8.87
N TYR A 2 -10.84 -19.15 -7.80
CA TYR A 2 -9.95 -20.24 -7.36
C TYR A 2 -10.67 -21.59 -7.22
N GLY A 3 -12.00 -21.62 -7.36
CA GLY A 3 -12.76 -22.87 -7.27
C GLY A 3 -14.21 -22.72 -7.72
N LEU A 4 -14.84 -23.87 -7.93
CA LEU A 4 -16.27 -24.03 -8.19
C LEU A 4 -16.85 -25.02 -7.16
N GLU A 5 -18.01 -24.71 -6.61
CA GLU A 5 -18.79 -25.57 -5.73
C GLU A 5 -20.18 -25.81 -6.34
N GLU A 6 -20.86 -26.88 -5.93
CA GLU A 6 -22.27 -27.13 -6.27
C GLU A 6 -22.55 -27.12 -7.79
N CYS A 7 -21.56 -27.47 -8.61
CA CYS A 7 -21.71 -27.47 -10.07
C CYS A 7 -22.69 -28.57 -10.49
N ARG A 8 -23.74 -28.19 -11.22
CA ARG A 8 -24.76 -29.10 -11.72
C ARG A 8 -25.18 -28.73 -13.14
N PHE A 9 -25.10 -29.70 -14.03
CA PHE A 9 -25.71 -29.63 -15.35
C PHE A 9 -27.19 -30.04 -15.25
N LEU A 10 -28.05 -29.25 -15.87
CA LEU A 10 -29.49 -29.48 -15.94
C LEU A 10 -29.88 -30.04 -17.32
N ARG A 11 -29.14 -29.65 -18.37
CA ARG A 11 -29.38 -30.02 -19.76
C ARG A 11 -28.05 -30.28 -20.48
N PRO A 12 -28.05 -31.12 -21.53
CA PRO A 12 -26.87 -31.30 -22.36
C PRO A 12 -26.58 -30.02 -23.14
N ILE A 13 -25.30 -29.77 -23.37
CA ILE A 13 -24.77 -28.75 -24.28
C ILE A 13 -23.86 -29.47 -25.26
N TYR A 14 -23.94 -29.07 -26.53
CA TYR A 14 -23.22 -29.69 -27.63
C TYR A 14 -22.06 -28.82 -28.11
N HIS A 15 -21.20 -29.42 -28.91
CA HIS A 15 -20.12 -28.70 -29.54
C HIS A 15 -20.68 -27.58 -30.44
N ASN A 16 -20.08 -26.39 -30.34
CA ASN A 16 -20.49 -25.14 -31.01
C ASN A 16 -21.74 -24.44 -30.47
N ASP A 17 -22.31 -24.92 -29.36
CA ASP A 17 -23.35 -24.15 -28.66
C ASP A 17 -22.76 -22.86 -28.09
N THR A 18 -23.51 -21.76 -28.24
CA THR A 18 -23.19 -20.50 -27.56
C THR A 18 -23.81 -20.52 -26.18
N ILE A 19 -23.03 -20.16 -25.16
CA ILE A 19 -23.51 -20.03 -23.79
C ILE A 19 -23.34 -18.61 -23.28
N SER A 20 -24.19 -18.21 -22.34
CA SER A 20 -24.04 -16.99 -21.56
C SER A 20 -24.04 -17.32 -20.07
N VAL A 21 -23.41 -16.46 -19.26
CA VAL A 21 -23.32 -16.65 -17.80
C VAL A 21 -23.83 -15.41 -17.09
N ARG A 22 -24.80 -15.59 -16.20
CA ARG A 22 -25.22 -14.57 -15.25
C ARG A 22 -24.60 -14.86 -13.89
N LEU A 23 -23.91 -13.87 -13.34
CA LEU A 23 -23.32 -13.95 -12.00
C LEU A 23 -24.12 -13.10 -11.02
N THR A 24 -24.64 -13.73 -9.97
CA THR A 24 -25.28 -13.06 -8.84
C THR A 24 -24.41 -13.21 -7.60
N CYS A 25 -24.15 -12.13 -6.85
CA CYS A 25 -23.43 -12.25 -5.59
C CYS A 25 -24.31 -13.00 -4.58
N LYS A 26 -23.95 -14.25 -4.27
CA LYS A 26 -24.68 -15.13 -3.35
C LYS A 26 -24.28 -14.88 -1.90
N GLN A 27 -22.99 -14.71 -1.66
CA GLN A 27 -22.46 -14.53 -0.31
C GLN A 27 -21.12 -13.80 -0.31
N LYS A 28 -20.86 -13.00 0.73
CA LYS A 28 -19.56 -12.44 1.07
C LYS A 28 -19.12 -13.02 2.41
N ILE A 29 -17.93 -13.60 2.45
CA ILE A 29 -17.36 -14.21 3.65
C ILE A 29 -16.10 -13.43 4.00
N ASP A 30 -16.06 -12.95 5.23
CA ASP A 30 -14.86 -12.30 5.73
C ASP A 30 -13.77 -13.35 6.03
N ARG A 31 -12.52 -13.01 5.72
CA ARG A 31 -11.36 -13.83 6.02
C ARG A 31 -10.36 -12.99 6.80
N ASP A 32 -9.99 -13.50 7.97
CA ASP A 32 -8.89 -12.92 8.73
C ASP A 32 -7.59 -13.02 7.93
N THR A 33 -6.86 -11.92 7.89
CA THR A 33 -5.61 -11.80 7.17
C THR A 33 -4.46 -11.95 8.16
N ARG A 34 -3.53 -12.85 7.87
CA ARG A 34 -2.36 -13.12 8.72
C ARG A 34 -1.10 -12.97 7.88
N GLY A 35 -0.05 -12.42 8.48
CA GLY A 35 1.24 -12.23 7.81
C GLY A 35 1.19 -11.17 6.71
N ALA A 36 2.03 -11.38 5.69
CA ALA A 36 2.28 -10.48 4.57
C ALA A 36 1.24 -10.61 3.44
N GLU A 37 -0.05 -10.58 3.78
CA GLU A 37 -1.16 -10.65 2.82
C GLU A 37 -2.03 -9.40 2.92
N LEU A 38 -2.46 -8.84 1.79
CA LEU A 38 -3.45 -7.76 1.78
C LEU A 38 -4.81 -8.28 2.27
N PRO A 39 -5.57 -7.49 3.04
CA PRO A 39 -6.89 -7.89 3.50
C PRO A 39 -7.80 -8.31 2.36
N ALA A 40 -8.31 -9.53 2.43
CA ALA A 40 -9.16 -10.12 1.40
C ALA A 40 -10.32 -10.90 2.04
N GLY A 41 -11.36 -11.14 1.26
CA GLY A 41 -12.49 -12.00 1.62
C GLY A 41 -12.88 -12.89 0.45
N ILE A 42 -13.80 -13.82 0.69
CA ILE A 42 -14.32 -14.71 -0.35
C ILE A 42 -15.69 -14.19 -0.79
N VAL A 43 -15.85 -13.98 -2.10
CA VAL A 43 -17.16 -13.76 -2.70
C VAL A 43 -17.57 -15.05 -3.40
N LYS A 44 -18.72 -15.58 -3.00
CA LYS A 44 -19.39 -16.69 -3.68
C LYS A 44 -20.37 -16.10 -4.69
N TRP A 45 -20.16 -16.40 -5.97
CA TRP A 45 -21.06 -16.01 -7.05
C TRP A 45 -21.93 -17.18 -7.43
N TYR A 46 -23.24 -17.00 -7.41
CA TYR A 46 -24.14 -17.94 -8.06
C TYR A 46 -24.06 -17.69 -9.57
N ALA A 47 -23.55 -18.69 -10.30
CA ALA A 47 -23.45 -18.68 -11.74
C ALA A 47 -24.62 -19.48 -12.33
N GLU A 48 -25.38 -18.80 -13.16
CA GLU A 48 -26.41 -19.39 -14.00
C GLU A 48 -25.90 -19.38 -15.43
N VAL A 49 -25.85 -20.56 -16.06
CA VAL A 49 -25.39 -20.72 -17.43
C VAL A 49 -26.61 -20.98 -18.30
N PHE A 50 -26.76 -20.17 -19.34
CA PHE A 50 -27.84 -20.27 -20.31
C PHE A 50 -27.27 -20.64 -21.68
N ASP A 51 -28.03 -21.36 -22.49
CA ASP A 51 -27.69 -21.60 -23.90
C ASP A 51 -28.11 -20.42 -24.81
N GLY A 52 -28.03 -20.63 -26.12
CA GLY A 52 -28.39 -19.63 -27.13
C GLY A 52 -29.89 -19.30 -27.20
N GLU A 53 -30.74 -20.11 -26.58
CA GLU A 53 -32.20 -19.90 -26.50
C GLU A 53 -32.62 -19.31 -25.14
N ASP A 54 -31.66 -18.84 -24.34
CA ASP A 54 -31.85 -18.31 -22.97
C ASP A 54 -32.41 -19.36 -22.00
N GLU A 55 -32.16 -20.63 -22.29
CA GLU A 55 -32.58 -21.76 -21.47
C GLU A 55 -31.48 -22.11 -20.44
N LEU A 56 -31.85 -22.29 -19.16
CA LEU A 56 -30.89 -22.61 -18.11
C LEU A 56 -30.33 -24.03 -18.29
N VAL A 57 -29.02 -24.15 -18.48
CA VAL A 57 -28.33 -25.43 -18.75
C VAL A 57 -27.41 -25.90 -17.63
N ALA A 58 -26.87 -24.98 -16.83
CA ALA A 58 -26.04 -25.33 -15.68
C ALA A 58 -26.09 -24.26 -14.59
N ILE A 59 -25.81 -24.69 -13.37
CA ILE A 59 -25.61 -23.81 -12.22
C ILE A 59 -24.30 -24.16 -11.52
N ALA A 60 -23.65 -23.18 -10.93
CA ALA A 60 -22.48 -23.38 -10.07
C ALA A 60 -22.35 -22.25 -9.04
N THR A 61 -21.59 -22.50 -7.99
CA THR A 61 -21.11 -21.46 -7.08
C THR A 61 -19.63 -21.19 -7.38
N VAL A 62 -19.31 -20.03 -7.97
CA VAL A 62 -17.93 -19.61 -8.25
C VAL A 62 -17.32 -18.96 -7.02
N LEU A 63 -16.15 -19.45 -6.59
CA LEU A 63 -15.40 -18.90 -5.47
C LEU A 63 -14.33 -17.93 -5.97
N THR A 64 -14.39 -16.70 -5.48
CA THR A 64 -13.44 -15.65 -5.83
C THR A 64 -12.83 -15.06 -4.56
N LEU A 65 -11.50 -15.06 -4.48
CA LEU A 65 -10.79 -14.24 -3.49
C LEU A 65 -10.81 -12.80 -3.99
N VAL A 66 -11.33 -11.89 -3.17
CA VAL A 66 -11.48 -10.47 -3.51
C VAL A 66 -10.78 -9.65 -2.44
N GLN A 67 -9.84 -8.80 -2.85
CA GLN A 67 -9.19 -7.86 -1.95
C GLN A 67 -10.23 -6.87 -1.40
N LYS A 68 -10.17 -6.60 -0.09
CA LYS A 68 -11.03 -5.61 0.55
C LYS A 68 -10.67 -4.23 0.04
N LYS A 69 -11.69 -3.44 -0.29
CA LYS A 69 -11.50 -2.01 -0.59
C LYS A 69 -11.01 -1.32 0.68
N GLN A 70 -9.85 -0.68 0.59
CA GLN A 70 -9.31 0.13 1.67
C GLN A 70 -9.88 1.55 1.57
N THR A 71 -10.30 2.12 2.70
CA THR A 71 -10.79 3.51 2.79
C THR A 71 -10.10 4.27 3.91
N THR A 72 -9.06 3.69 4.52
CA THR A 72 -8.37 4.25 5.68
C THR A 72 -7.28 5.23 5.27
N PHE A 73 -6.65 4.98 4.13
CA PHE A 73 -5.56 5.80 3.61
C PHE A 73 -6.00 6.46 2.32
N THR A 74 -5.75 7.75 2.21
CA THR A 74 -5.81 8.45 0.93
C THR A 74 -4.73 7.87 0.01
N GLU A 75 -5.06 7.61 -1.25
CA GLU A 75 -4.09 7.10 -2.21
C GLU A 75 -3.12 8.21 -2.62
N MET A 76 -1.82 7.96 -2.49
CA MET A 76 -0.78 8.98 -2.70
C MET A 76 -0.29 8.96 -4.15
N THR A 77 -1.18 9.35 -5.07
CA THR A 77 -0.81 9.63 -6.47
C THR A 77 0.04 10.90 -6.56
N ASP A 78 0.74 11.10 -7.68
CA ASP A 78 1.54 12.30 -7.92
C ASP A 78 0.70 13.58 -7.75
N ASP A 79 -0.52 13.59 -8.30
CA ASP A 79 -1.46 14.70 -8.14
C ASP A 79 -1.87 14.93 -6.69
N THR A 80 -2.09 13.85 -5.93
CA THR A 80 -2.50 13.94 -4.52
C THR A 80 -1.35 14.47 -3.67
N ILE A 81 -0.14 13.95 -3.87
CA ILE A 81 1.07 14.41 -3.19
C ILE A 81 1.29 15.89 -3.51
N LYS A 82 1.27 16.27 -4.80
CA LYS A 82 1.42 17.66 -5.23
C LYS A 82 0.37 18.57 -4.57
N ALA A 83 -0.90 18.18 -4.57
CA ALA A 83 -1.96 18.95 -3.93
C ALA A 83 -1.76 19.11 -2.41
N CYS A 84 -1.17 18.13 -1.72
CA CYS A 84 -0.81 18.25 -0.32
C CYS A 84 0.37 19.21 -0.12
N LEU A 85 1.42 19.09 -0.94
CA LEU A 85 2.60 19.96 -0.87
C LEU A 85 2.26 21.43 -1.19
N ASP A 86 1.33 21.67 -2.12
CA ASP A 86 0.83 23.01 -2.47
C ASP A 86 0.12 23.70 -1.28
N LYS A 87 -0.48 22.92 -0.37
CA LYS A 87 -1.12 23.44 0.87
C LYS A 87 -0.11 23.72 1.99
N LEU A 88 1.04 23.05 1.98
CA LEU A 88 2.04 23.13 3.05
C LEU A 88 2.83 24.44 2.98
N LYS A 89 2.79 25.22 4.07
CA LYS A 89 3.49 26.51 4.23
C LYS A 89 4.60 26.42 5.27
N VAL A 90 5.56 27.34 5.22
CA VAL A 90 6.70 27.42 6.16
C VAL A 90 6.25 27.49 7.62
N ASP A 91 5.14 28.18 7.90
CA ASP A 91 4.56 28.35 9.24
C ASP A 91 3.52 27.29 9.61
N SER A 92 3.33 26.25 8.77
CA SER A 92 2.41 25.15 9.08
C SER A 92 2.88 24.41 10.32
N LYS A 93 1.98 24.28 11.29
CA LYS A 93 2.27 23.59 12.56
C LYS A 93 1.71 22.17 12.53
N PRO A 94 2.45 21.18 13.04
CA PRO A 94 1.92 19.84 13.17
C PRO A 94 0.85 19.80 14.27
N ASN A 95 -0.17 18.97 14.06
CA ASN A 95 -1.21 18.63 15.03
C ASN A 95 -0.67 17.75 16.18
N TRP A 96 0.44 17.03 15.95
CA TRP A 96 1.15 16.23 16.96
C TRP A 96 2.64 16.09 16.60
N GLY A 97 3.52 15.84 17.57
CA GLY A 97 4.98 15.79 17.35
C GLY A 97 5.63 17.17 17.25
N SER A 98 6.91 17.21 16.87
CA SER A 98 7.76 18.41 17.00
C SER A 98 8.45 18.87 15.71
N MET A 99 8.32 18.15 14.59
CA MET A 99 8.95 18.53 13.32
C MET A 99 8.35 19.85 12.77
N SER A 100 9.20 20.73 12.25
CA SER A 100 8.75 21.83 11.40
C SER A 100 8.28 21.29 10.03
N ALA A 101 7.59 22.12 9.25
CA ALA A 101 7.16 21.75 7.89
C ALA A 101 8.34 21.29 7.03
N GLN A 102 9.47 21.99 7.09
CA GLN A 102 10.66 21.62 6.31
C GLN A 102 11.32 20.34 6.83
N MET A 103 11.44 20.17 8.15
CA MET A 103 11.97 18.93 8.74
C MET A 103 11.17 17.70 8.32
N MET A 104 9.84 17.83 8.26
CA MET A 104 8.97 16.73 7.81
C MET A 104 9.25 16.35 6.34
N ILE A 105 9.44 17.34 5.46
CA ILE A 105 9.74 17.08 4.04
C ILE A 105 11.13 16.44 3.87
N GLU A 106 12.14 16.95 4.58
CA GLU A 106 13.50 16.38 4.54
C GLU A 106 13.56 14.97 5.15
N HIS A 107 12.73 14.68 6.16
CA HIS A 107 12.55 13.33 6.70
C HIS A 107 11.97 12.37 5.67
N LEU A 108 10.96 12.81 4.89
CA LEU A 108 10.40 12.01 3.80
C LEU A 108 11.43 11.78 2.69
N GLU A 109 12.18 12.81 2.28
CA GLU A 109 13.29 12.68 1.32
C GLU A 109 14.32 11.65 1.77
N TYR A 110 14.74 11.72 3.04
CA TYR A 110 15.70 10.77 3.60
C TYR A 110 15.19 9.33 3.52
N THR A 111 13.89 9.13 3.72
CA THR A 111 13.25 7.81 3.59
C THR A 111 13.29 7.31 2.15
N TYR A 112 13.10 8.18 1.15
CA TYR A 112 13.22 7.79 -0.26
C TYR A 112 14.65 7.43 -0.65
N LYS A 113 15.66 8.12 -0.13
CA LYS A 113 17.08 7.77 -0.35
C LYS A 113 17.44 6.42 0.26
N ILE A 114 16.79 6.04 1.37
CA ILE A 114 16.90 4.67 1.88
C ILE A 114 16.23 3.70 0.90
N ALA A 115 15.00 3.99 0.47
CA ALA A 115 14.23 3.12 -0.41
C ALA A 115 14.92 2.86 -1.76
N SER A 116 15.52 3.89 -2.37
CA SER A 116 16.28 3.82 -3.64
C SER A 116 17.62 3.07 -3.53
N GLY A 117 18.05 2.71 -2.31
CA GLY A 117 19.32 2.06 -2.06
C GLY A 117 20.52 3.02 -1.96
N GLU A 118 20.32 4.33 -2.11
CA GLU A 118 21.39 5.34 -1.92
C GLU A 118 21.94 5.32 -0.49
N ILE A 119 21.08 5.00 0.49
CA ILE A 119 21.45 4.87 1.91
C ILE A 119 21.11 3.45 2.37
N GLN A 120 22.13 2.62 2.58
CA GLN A 120 21.98 1.23 3.05
C GLN A 120 22.95 0.83 4.16
N ASP A 121 23.88 1.73 4.53
CA ASP A 121 24.87 1.52 5.58
C ASP A 121 24.27 1.76 6.98
N PHE A 122 23.32 0.89 7.34
CA PHE A 122 22.71 0.82 8.66
C PHE A 122 22.18 -0.58 8.98
N GLU A 123 21.93 -0.80 10.27
CA GLU A 123 21.36 -2.03 10.79
C GLU A 123 19.85 -1.89 11.02
N ILE A 124 19.12 -2.99 10.85
CA ILE A 124 17.70 -3.08 11.20
C ILE A 124 17.59 -3.00 12.73
N SER A 125 16.76 -2.08 13.23
CA SER A 125 16.59 -1.84 14.67
C SER A 125 15.59 -2.77 15.33
N THR A 126 14.64 -3.30 14.56
CA THR A 126 13.61 -4.23 15.05
C THR A 126 14.24 -5.58 15.34
N ALA A 127 14.02 -6.11 16.55
CA ALA A 127 14.51 -7.42 16.94
C ALA A 127 13.95 -8.55 16.05
N GLU A 128 14.78 -9.54 15.77
CA GLU A 128 14.49 -10.63 14.83
C GLU A 128 13.22 -11.43 15.19
N ASP A 129 12.96 -11.61 16.49
CA ASP A 129 11.82 -12.35 17.04
C ASP A 129 10.46 -11.68 16.79
N ILE A 130 10.44 -10.37 16.56
CA ILE A 130 9.22 -9.60 16.25
C ILE A 130 9.20 -9.03 14.82
N LEU A 131 10.29 -9.18 14.06
CA LEU A 131 10.44 -8.56 12.75
C LEU A 131 9.33 -8.96 11.78
N GLU A 132 9.00 -10.26 11.69
CA GLU A 132 7.92 -10.75 10.82
C GLU A 132 6.57 -10.11 11.17
N LYS A 133 6.28 -9.98 12.47
CA LYS A 133 5.04 -9.36 12.96
C LYS A 133 4.98 -7.88 12.63
N VAL A 134 6.11 -7.17 12.76
CA VAL A 134 6.23 -5.74 12.42
C VAL A 134 6.09 -5.55 10.91
N HIS A 135 6.77 -6.35 10.11
CA HIS A 135 6.68 -6.37 8.64
C HIS A 135 5.25 -6.58 8.16
N ALA A 136 4.53 -7.55 8.74
CA ALA A 136 3.13 -7.83 8.41
C ALA A 136 2.20 -6.62 8.63
N THR A 137 2.59 -5.63 9.46
CA THR A 137 1.79 -4.42 9.65
C THR A 137 1.73 -3.50 8.43
N LEU A 138 2.66 -3.65 7.47
CA LEU A 138 2.62 -2.96 6.17
C LEU A 138 1.36 -3.31 5.38
N TYR A 139 0.88 -4.54 5.52
CA TYR A 139 -0.21 -5.08 4.70
C TYR A 139 -1.60 -4.72 5.21
N ASN A 140 -1.74 -4.36 6.49
CA ASN A 140 -3.04 -4.04 7.07
C ASN A 140 -3.42 -2.55 6.87
N TYR A 141 -4.68 -2.23 7.12
CA TYR A 141 -5.19 -0.85 7.04
C TYR A 141 -5.18 -0.11 8.38
N LYS A 142 -4.25 -0.43 9.28
CA LYS A 142 -4.06 0.30 10.55
C LYS A 142 -3.05 1.43 10.37
N LYS A 143 -3.40 2.61 10.87
CA LYS A 143 -2.53 3.80 10.84
C LYS A 143 -1.27 3.56 11.67
N MET A 144 -0.18 4.22 11.29
CA MET A 144 1.05 4.23 12.09
C MET A 144 0.79 4.91 13.44
N PRO A 145 1.43 4.46 14.53
CA PRO A 145 1.30 5.08 15.83
C PRO A 145 1.75 6.55 15.78
N LYS A 146 1.10 7.39 16.57
CA LYS A 146 1.54 8.77 16.81
C LYS A 146 2.65 8.78 17.84
N GLU A 147 3.50 9.81 17.81
CA GLU A 147 4.57 10.02 18.80
C GLU A 147 5.57 8.86 18.88
N TYR A 148 5.79 8.19 17.74
CA TYR A 148 6.80 7.14 17.63
C TYR A 148 8.15 7.75 17.25
N ASP A 149 9.17 7.48 18.05
CA ASP A 149 10.54 7.92 17.77
C ASP A 149 11.16 7.07 16.68
N PHE A 150 11.41 7.68 15.51
CA PHE A 150 12.03 6.98 14.40
C PHE A 150 13.51 6.66 14.72
N PRO A 151 13.96 5.39 14.64
CA PRO A 151 15.28 4.99 15.12
C PRO A 151 16.48 5.68 14.47
N LEU A 152 16.37 6.12 13.21
CA LEU A 152 17.46 6.81 12.49
C LEU A 152 17.39 8.34 12.59
N MET A 153 16.52 8.92 13.42
CA MET A 153 16.42 10.38 13.56
C MET A 153 17.77 11.04 13.83
N LYS A 154 18.62 10.40 14.63
CA LYS A 154 19.97 10.91 14.93
C LYS A 154 20.92 10.91 13.73
N LYS A 155 20.87 9.84 12.92
CA LYS A 155 21.69 9.69 11.71
C LYS A 155 21.19 10.55 10.55
N ALA A 156 19.90 10.89 10.54
CA ALA A 156 19.32 11.78 9.55
C ALA A 156 19.80 13.24 9.70
N GLY A 157 20.48 13.57 10.81
CA GLY A 157 20.86 14.92 11.21
C GLY A 157 19.81 15.45 12.18
N GLU A 158 20.09 15.40 13.48
CA GLU A 158 19.14 15.91 14.49
C GLU A 158 18.89 17.40 14.28
N GLY A 159 17.72 17.76 13.76
CA GLY A 159 17.24 19.15 13.74
C GLY A 159 17.98 20.13 12.82
N GLU A 160 19.02 19.67 12.12
CA GLU A 160 19.70 20.47 11.09
C GLU A 160 18.97 20.33 9.76
N LEU A 161 18.50 21.46 9.24
CA LEU A 161 17.92 21.54 7.91
C LEU A 161 19.01 21.38 6.86
N LYS A 162 18.81 20.44 5.93
CA LYS A 162 19.75 20.15 4.83
C LYS A 162 19.60 21.12 3.67
N HIS A 163 18.41 21.68 3.48
CA HIS A 163 18.13 22.62 2.40
C HIS A 163 17.93 24.04 2.94
N ASP A 164 18.20 25.04 2.11
CA ASP A 164 18.08 26.44 2.51
C ASP A 164 16.65 26.85 2.88
N ASN A 165 15.63 26.20 2.31
CA ASN A 165 14.23 26.52 2.54
C ASN A 165 13.27 25.38 2.16
N LEU A 166 12.01 25.53 2.58
CA LEU A 166 10.93 24.56 2.34
C LEU A 166 10.68 24.27 0.86
N GLU A 167 10.76 25.26 -0.03
CA GLU A 167 10.50 25.04 -1.46
C GLU A 167 11.57 24.18 -2.10
N MET A 168 12.84 24.40 -1.75
CA MET A 168 13.92 23.52 -2.19
C MET A 168 13.78 22.12 -1.59
N ALA A 169 13.39 22.00 -0.32
CA ALA A 169 13.13 20.70 0.30
C ALA A 169 12.01 19.92 -0.43
N LYS A 170 10.92 20.59 -0.83
CA LYS A 170 9.83 19.96 -1.62
C LYS A 170 10.35 19.42 -2.95
N VAL A 171 11.16 20.21 -3.67
CA VAL A 171 11.76 19.78 -4.94
C VAL A 171 12.66 18.56 -4.73
N LYS A 172 13.54 18.59 -3.73
CA LYS A 172 14.47 17.48 -3.46
C LYS A 172 13.78 16.21 -2.97
N MET A 173 12.71 16.33 -2.19
CA MET A 173 11.85 15.20 -1.82
C MET A 173 11.23 14.53 -3.05
N LEU A 174 10.70 15.33 -4.00
CA LEU A 174 10.10 14.80 -5.23
C LEU A 174 11.13 14.17 -6.17
N GLU A 175 12.32 14.77 -6.30
CA GLU A 175 13.45 14.16 -7.05
C GLU A 175 13.83 12.80 -6.44
N ALA A 176 14.02 12.73 -5.11
CA ALA A 176 14.36 11.48 -4.43
C ALA A 176 13.26 10.42 -4.58
N ARG A 177 11.98 10.81 -4.53
CA ARG A 177 10.87 9.90 -4.82
C ARG A 177 10.95 9.35 -6.24
N GLN A 178 11.26 10.19 -7.23
CA GLN A 178 11.40 9.75 -8.61
C GLN A 178 12.55 8.73 -8.76
N THR A 179 13.70 8.98 -8.11
CA THR A 179 14.82 8.04 -8.08
C THR A 179 14.43 6.70 -7.45
N TYR A 180 13.68 6.72 -6.35
CA TYR A 180 13.12 5.50 -5.73
C TYR A 180 12.22 4.72 -6.70
N LEU A 181 11.31 5.39 -7.41
CA LEU A 181 10.40 4.74 -8.37
C LEU A 181 11.15 4.15 -9.56
N GLU A 182 12.14 4.87 -10.09
CA GLU A 182 13.00 4.39 -11.18
C GLU A 182 13.85 3.19 -10.76
N PHE A 183 14.40 3.21 -9.55
CA PHE A 183 15.18 2.10 -9.02
C PHE A 183 14.41 0.78 -9.03
N PHE A 184 13.18 0.75 -8.49
CA PHE A 184 12.38 -0.48 -8.47
C PHE A 184 11.73 -0.82 -9.81
N LYS A 185 11.60 0.16 -10.72
CA LYS A 185 11.22 -0.12 -12.11
C LYS A 185 12.33 -0.86 -12.85
N ASP A 186 13.58 -0.45 -12.66
CA ASP A 186 14.75 -1.05 -13.31
C ASP A 186 15.20 -2.33 -12.60
N ASN A 187 14.87 -2.49 -11.32
CA ASN A 187 15.23 -3.63 -10.48
C ASN A 187 13.99 -4.23 -9.78
N PRO A 188 13.09 -4.91 -10.52
CA PRO A 188 11.79 -5.36 -9.98
C PRO A 188 11.90 -6.38 -8.83
N ASP A 189 12.99 -7.15 -8.78
CA ASP A 189 13.23 -8.16 -7.75
C ASP A 189 14.13 -7.66 -6.60
N ALA A 190 14.56 -6.39 -6.64
CA ALA A 190 15.42 -5.84 -5.61
C ALA A 190 14.71 -5.77 -4.26
N LYS A 191 15.52 -5.86 -3.20
CA LYS A 191 15.13 -5.52 -1.83
C LYS A 191 16.14 -4.56 -1.24
N THR A 192 15.65 -3.55 -0.52
CA THR A 192 16.48 -2.59 0.20
C THR A 192 16.08 -2.56 1.66
N LYS A 193 17.04 -2.30 2.55
CA LYS A 193 16.81 -2.26 4.00
C LYS A 193 15.87 -1.12 4.35
N ASN A 194 14.98 -1.39 5.29
CA ASN A 194 14.25 -0.42 6.10
C ASN A 194 14.59 -0.66 7.58
N VAL A 195 14.84 0.41 8.33
CA VAL A 195 15.30 0.29 9.73
C VAL A 195 14.28 -0.38 10.68
N VAL A 196 12.99 -0.30 10.37
CA VAL A 196 11.91 -0.86 11.22
C VAL A 196 11.35 -2.14 10.62
N PHE A 197 11.15 -2.17 9.31
CA PHE A 197 10.40 -3.23 8.65
C PHE A 197 11.27 -4.32 8.03
N GLY A 198 12.60 -4.21 8.10
CA GLY A 198 13.50 -5.20 7.50
C GLY A 198 13.76 -4.93 6.02
N GLU A 199 14.07 -5.96 5.23
CA GLU A 199 14.29 -5.81 3.79
C GLU A 199 12.96 -5.75 3.03
N LEU A 200 12.75 -4.68 2.27
CA LEU A 200 11.51 -4.42 1.56
C LEU A 200 11.72 -4.45 0.04
N ASN A 201 10.82 -5.13 -0.67
CA ASN A 201 10.69 -5.01 -2.13
C ASN A 201 9.92 -3.74 -2.53
N GLY A 202 9.82 -3.47 -3.83
CA GLY A 202 9.14 -2.27 -4.34
C GLY A 202 7.65 -2.18 -3.95
N PHE A 203 6.94 -3.31 -3.86
CA PHE A 203 5.54 -3.33 -3.41
C PHE A 203 5.42 -3.00 -1.92
N GLU A 204 6.31 -3.52 -1.08
CA GLU A 204 6.33 -3.25 0.36
C GLU A 204 6.72 -1.81 0.66
N TRP A 205 7.67 -1.23 -0.10
CA TRP A 205 7.98 0.19 -0.04
C TRP A 205 6.79 1.06 -0.43
N TYR A 206 6.01 0.68 -1.44
CA TYR A 206 4.77 1.36 -1.77
C TYR A 206 3.74 1.31 -0.63
N LEU A 207 3.59 0.17 0.04
CA LEU A 207 2.71 0.06 1.21
C LEU A 207 3.17 0.95 2.37
N LEU A 208 4.49 1.01 2.60
CA LEU A 208 5.08 1.90 3.59
C LEU A 208 4.91 3.36 3.21
N GLU A 209 5.21 3.76 1.99
CA GLU A 209 5.07 5.12 1.47
C GLU A 209 3.64 5.63 1.69
N ARG A 210 2.63 4.83 1.31
CA ARG A 210 1.22 5.18 1.53
C ARG A 210 0.96 5.48 3.00
N LYS A 211 1.39 4.60 3.92
CA LYS A 211 1.18 4.78 5.36
C LYS A 211 1.93 5.99 5.90
N HIS A 212 3.17 6.18 5.46
CA HIS A 212 4.09 7.18 5.96
C HIS A 212 3.70 8.60 5.50
N LEU A 213 3.34 8.76 4.22
CA LEU A 213 2.79 10.01 3.71
C LEU A 213 1.44 10.34 4.35
N ASN A 214 0.51 9.37 4.47
CA ASN A 214 -0.74 9.62 5.17
C ASN A 214 -0.50 10.06 6.63
N HIS A 215 0.45 9.45 7.32
CA HIS A 215 0.80 9.82 8.69
C HIS A 215 1.23 11.29 8.78
N HIS A 216 2.19 11.72 7.96
CA HIS A 216 2.70 13.09 8.02
C HIS A 216 1.75 14.12 7.39
N PHE A 217 1.00 13.77 6.36
CA PHE A 217 0.02 14.69 5.79
C PHE A 217 -1.19 14.90 6.71
N GLU A 218 -1.65 13.87 7.42
CA GLU A 218 -2.63 14.05 8.52
C GLU A 218 -2.03 14.85 9.68
N GLN A 219 -0.74 14.61 10.00
CA GLN A 219 -0.03 15.36 11.05
C GLN A 219 -0.05 16.86 10.75
N PHE A 220 0.05 17.28 9.49
CA PHE A 220 0.00 18.69 9.10
C PHE A 220 -1.37 19.15 8.59
N GLY A 221 -2.41 18.32 8.69
CA GLY A 221 -3.78 18.66 8.27
C GLY A 221 -3.91 18.93 6.76
N LEU A 222 -3.10 18.26 5.93
CA LEU A 222 -3.07 18.43 4.47
C LEU A 222 -4.10 17.54 3.75
N ILE A 223 -4.54 16.48 4.44
CA ILE A 223 -5.59 15.52 4.05
C ILE A 223 -6.62 15.35 5.15
#